data_AF-A0A939R1U2-F1
#
_entry.id   AF-A0A939R1U2-F1
#
_cell.length_a   1.000
_cell.length_b   1.000
_cell.length_c   1.000
_cell.angle_alpha   90.00
_cell.angle_beta   90.00
_cell.angle_gamma   90.00
#
_symmetry.space_group_name_H-M   'P 1'
#
loop_
_entity.id
_entity.type
_entity.pdbx_description
1 polymer ?
#
loop_
_entity_poly.entity_id
_entity_poly.type
_entity_poly.pdbx_seq_one_letter_code
_entity_poly.pdbx_strand_id
1 'polypeptide(L)'
;MKKTLLLIMTCLMALTINAQDFVDLGLPSGTKWKAQNESDLYNFDAARAEFGDNLPIYAQCEELKALCKWEWTGNGYKVTGLNGNSIFFPAASISDCNGDFMDNLGGNDTGGFWTSSSEGPKEAWFLVFTMRGVDMAESEKCFWRSVRLVQNP
;
A
#
# COMPACT_ATOMS: atom_id res chain seq x y z
N MET A 1 5.07 -44.67 -30.56
CA MET A 1 5.79 -43.41 -30.28
C MET A 1 5.58 -42.44 -31.44
N LYS A 2 4.79 -41.36 -31.25
CA LYS A 2 4.98 -40.03 -31.86
C LYS A 2 3.91 -39.08 -31.30
N LYS A 3 4.32 -38.46 -30.20
CA LYS A 3 3.99 -37.15 -29.62
C LYS A 3 2.75 -36.44 -30.19
N THR A 4 1.70 -36.39 -29.37
CA THR A 4 0.58 -35.45 -29.44
C THR A 4 1.10 -34.02 -29.42
N LEU A 5 0.76 -33.26 -30.46
CA LEU A 5 0.97 -31.83 -30.57
C LEU A 5 -0.12 -31.11 -29.76
N LEU A 6 0.16 -30.81 -28.49
CA LEU A 6 -0.70 -29.97 -27.66
C LEU A 6 0.16 -29.03 -26.82
N LEU A 7 0.71 -27.99 -27.45
CA LEU A 7 1.42 -26.93 -26.71
C LEU A 7 1.51 -25.61 -27.50
N ILE A 8 0.39 -25.09 -28.02
CA ILE A 8 0.40 -23.77 -28.71
C ILE A 8 -0.72 -22.83 -28.19
N MET A 9 -1.32 -23.13 -27.03
CA MET A 9 -2.37 -22.27 -26.47
C MET A 9 -2.25 -22.09 -24.97
N THR A 10 -1.03 -21.94 -24.49
CA THR A 10 -0.72 -21.46 -23.13
C THR A 10 0.26 -20.28 -23.12
N CYS A 11 0.67 -19.80 -24.30
CA CYS A 11 1.75 -18.80 -24.45
C CYS A 11 1.26 -17.35 -24.62
N LEU A 12 -0.02 -17.02 -24.37
CA LEU A 12 -0.51 -15.63 -24.51
C LEU A 12 -1.19 -15.01 -23.28
N MET A 13 -1.52 -15.79 -22.23
CA MET A 13 -2.12 -15.23 -21.00
C MET A 13 -1.14 -15.08 -19.83
N ALA A 14 0.05 -15.68 -19.89
CA ALA A 14 1.05 -15.60 -18.82
C ALA A 14 2.08 -14.47 -19.01
N LEU A 15 1.93 -13.62 -20.05
CA LEU A 15 2.88 -12.53 -20.36
C LEU A 15 2.46 -11.15 -19.80
N THR A 16 1.55 -11.11 -18.83
CA THR A 16 1.28 -9.90 -18.02
C THR A 16 1.21 -10.26 -16.53
N ILE A 17 2.27 -10.89 -16.01
CA ILE A 17 2.47 -10.95 -14.55
C ILE A 17 3.46 -9.83 -14.20
N ASN A 18 2.89 -8.71 -13.75
CA ASN A 18 3.53 -7.72 -12.87
C ASN A 18 4.86 -7.05 -13.28
N ALA A 19 5.15 -6.88 -14.56
CA ALA A 19 6.29 -6.07 -15.00
C ALA A 19 6.07 -4.55 -14.80
N GLN A 20 5.84 -4.11 -13.55
CA GLN A 20 6.18 -2.79 -12.99
C GLN A 20 5.89 -2.82 -11.47
N ASP A 21 6.56 -3.68 -10.68
CA ASP A 21 6.20 -3.82 -9.25
C ASP A 21 6.33 -2.50 -8.48
N PHE A 22 7.32 -1.67 -8.80
CA PHE A 22 7.54 -0.36 -8.18
C PHE A 22 7.49 0.78 -9.19
N VAL A 23 6.77 1.84 -8.83
CA VAL A 23 6.59 3.05 -9.62
C VAL A 23 7.41 4.17 -8.97
N ASP A 24 8.26 4.79 -9.76
CA ASP A 24 8.95 6.02 -9.39
C ASP A 24 7.98 7.20 -9.55
N LEU A 25 7.71 7.92 -8.47
CA LEU A 25 6.86 9.11 -8.44
C LEU A 25 7.68 10.41 -8.54
N GLY A 26 8.98 10.32 -8.78
CA GLY A 26 9.88 11.46 -8.88
C GLY A 26 10.10 12.15 -7.54
N LEU A 27 9.97 11.41 -6.43
CA LEU A 27 10.20 11.94 -5.08
C LEU A 27 11.69 12.20 -4.84
N PRO A 28 12.07 13.28 -4.13
CA PRO A 28 13.46 13.60 -3.82
C PRO A 28 14.23 12.47 -3.13
N SER A 29 13.58 11.68 -2.27
CA SER A 29 14.21 10.52 -1.62
C SER A 29 14.63 9.41 -2.59
N GLY A 30 14.15 9.41 -3.83
CA GLY A 30 14.33 8.31 -4.78
C GLY A 30 13.51 7.06 -4.45
N THR A 31 12.67 7.12 -3.41
CA THR A 31 11.80 6.02 -2.99
C THR A 31 10.79 5.70 -4.10
N LYS A 32 10.73 4.42 -4.49
CA LYS A 32 9.72 3.91 -5.41
C LYS A 32 8.65 3.15 -4.63
N TRP A 33 7.42 3.25 -5.09
CA TRP A 33 6.25 2.73 -4.39
C TRP A 33 5.62 1.57 -5.14
N LYS A 34 5.22 0.51 -4.43
CA LYS A 34 4.60 -0.63 -5.08
C LYS A 34 3.31 -0.23 -5.79
N ALA A 35 3.09 -0.66 -7.03
CA ALA A 35 1.92 -0.27 -7.81
C ALA A 35 0.59 -0.67 -7.14
N GLN A 36 0.59 -1.76 -6.37
CA GLN A 36 -0.57 -2.31 -5.64
C GLN A 36 -0.22 -2.55 -4.16
N ASN A 37 -1.24 -2.58 -3.29
CA ASN A 37 -1.10 -3.05 -1.90
C ASN A 37 -0.75 -4.54 -1.92
N GLU A 38 -0.26 -5.06 -0.79
CA GLU A 38 -0.37 -6.49 -0.50
C GLU A 38 -1.84 -6.91 -0.36
N SER A 39 -2.14 -8.18 -0.63
CA SER A 39 -3.52 -8.68 -0.71
C SER A 39 -4.23 -8.75 0.63
N ASP A 40 -3.48 -8.99 1.71
CA ASP A 40 -4.03 -9.20 3.05
C ASP A 40 -3.92 -7.95 3.92
N LEU A 41 -4.65 -7.98 5.03
CA LEU A 41 -4.43 -7.05 6.13
C LEU A 41 -3.44 -7.67 7.12
N TYR A 42 -2.66 -6.83 7.77
CA TYR A 42 -1.64 -7.24 8.72
C TYR A 42 -1.77 -6.40 9.99
N ASN A 43 -1.60 -7.03 11.16
CA ASN A 43 -1.19 -6.28 12.33
C ASN A 43 0.28 -5.84 12.20
N PHE A 44 0.71 -4.89 13.02
CA PHE A 44 2.02 -4.27 12.86
C PHE A 44 3.18 -5.28 12.96
N ASP A 45 3.13 -6.18 13.94
CA ASP A 45 4.22 -7.14 14.16
C ASP A 45 4.29 -8.17 13.02
N ALA A 46 3.13 -8.62 12.50
CA ALA A 46 3.06 -9.48 11.32
C ALA A 46 3.62 -8.77 10.08
N ALA A 47 3.23 -7.51 9.84
CA ALA A 47 3.75 -6.72 8.73
C ALA A 47 5.28 -6.54 8.84
N ARG A 48 5.80 -6.28 10.04
CA ARG A 48 7.25 -6.16 10.27
C ARG A 48 7.99 -7.47 10.06
N ALA A 49 7.43 -8.59 10.53
CA ALA A 49 8.04 -9.90 10.37
C ALA A 49 8.09 -10.35 8.90
N GLU A 50 7.06 -10.02 8.11
CA GLU A 50 6.95 -10.43 6.72
C GLU A 50 7.72 -9.51 5.76
N PHE A 51 7.59 -8.19 5.93
CA PHE A 51 8.07 -7.22 4.94
C PHE A 51 9.29 -6.42 5.39
N GLY A 52 9.64 -6.42 6.68
CA GLY A 52 10.86 -5.81 7.19
C GLY A 52 11.09 -4.39 6.68
N ASP A 53 12.21 -4.21 5.95
CA ASP A 53 12.68 -2.92 5.42
C ASP A 53 11.97 -2.48 4.14
N ASN A 54 11.10 -3.33 3.57
CA ASN A 54 10.22 -2.95 2.46
C ASN A 54 8.97 -2.19 2.93
N LEU A 55 8.70 -2.10 4.24
CA LEU A 55 7.68 -1.20 4.76
C LEU A 55 8.17 0.25 4.71
N PRO A 56 7.33 1.21 4.27
CA PRO A 56 7.71 2.61 4.27
C PRO A 56 7.99 3.09 5.69
N ILE A 57 8.96 3.98 5.87
CA ILE A 57 9.12 4.71 7.12
C ILE A 57 8.21 5.95 7.14
N TYR A 58 7.97 6.50 8.33
CA TYR A 58 7.20 7.74 8.52
C TYR A 58 7.60 8.85 7.53
N ALA A 59 8.90 9.11 7.40
CA ALA A 59 9.40 10.19 6.54
C ALA A 59 9.07 9.98 5.04
N GLN A 60 9.03 8.73 4.56
CA GLN A 60 8.66 8.43 3.18
C GLN A 60 7.17 8.68 2.94
N CYS A 61 6.32 8.31 3.91
CA CYS A 61 4.90 8.61 3.85
C CYS A 61 4.61 10.11 3.92
N GLU A 62 5.31 10.85 4.79
CA GLU A 62 5.21 12.32 4.84
C GLU A 62 5.65 12.97 3.52
N GLU A 63 6.75 12.52 2.91
CA GLU A 63 7.19 13.03 1.61
C GLU A 63 6.16 12.75 0.50
N LEU A 64 5.61 11.53 0.44
CA LEU A 64 4.54 11.17 -0.48
C LEU A 64 3.30 12.05 -0.27
N LYS A 65 2.87 12.23 0.99
CA LYS A 65 1.73 13.07 1.36
C LYS A 65 1.92 14.52 0.92
N ALA A 66 3.10 15.08 1.20
CA ALA A 66 3.39 16.49 0.98
C ALA A 66 3.63 16.86 -0.49
N LEU A 67 4.27 15.97 -1.27
CA LEU A 67 4.76 16.32 -2.61
C LEU A 67 3.90 15.77 -3.75
N CYS A 68 3.15 14.69 -3.54
CA CYS A 68 2.27 14.16 -4.58
C CYS A 68 0.91 14.87 -4.60
N LYS A 69 0.26 14.84 -5.77
CA LYS A 69 -1.12 15.28 -5.94
C LYS A 69 -2.08 14.12 -5.64
N TRP A 70 -3.07 14.37 -4.80
CA TRP A 70 -4.07 13.39 -4.37
C TRP A 70 -5.45 13.74 -4.96
N GLU A 71 -6.02 12.84 -5.76
CA GLU A 71 -7.35 13.01 -6.37
C GLU A 71 -8.27 11.84 -6.01
N TRP A 72 -9.36 12.13 -5.29
CA TRP A 72 -10.32 11.11 -4.86
C TRP A 72 -11.12 10.58 -6.06
N THR A 73 -11.25 9.26 -6.19
CA THR A 73 -11.93 8.59 -7.30
C THR A 73 -13.24 7.91 -6.92
N GLY A 74 -13.68 8.03 -5.66
CA GLY A 74 -14.87 7.37 -5.13
C GLY A 74 -14.58 6.08 -4.36
N ASN A 75 -13.42 5.47 -4.57
CA ASN A 75 -12.99 4.21 -3.93
C ASN A 75 -11.53 4.26 -3.46
N GLY A 76 -10.98 5.46 -3.31
CA GLY A 76 -9.57 5.68 -3.00
C GLY A 76 -9.02 6.92 -3.71
N TYR A 77 -7.70 7.03 -3.71
CA TYR A 77 -6.97 8.14 -4.30
C TYR A 77 -6.11 7.70 -5.48
N LYS A 78 -6.24 8.43 -6.60
CA LYS A 78 -5.16 8.50 -7.59
C LYS A 78 -4.10 9.46 -7.06
N VAL A 79 -2.89 8.95 -6.88
CA VAL A 79 -1.74 9.72 -6.40
C VAL A 79 -0.78 9.94 -7.55
N THR A 80 -0.53 11.19 -7.90
CA THR A 80 0.35 11.58 -9.01
C THR A 80 1.62 12.22 -8.48
N GLY A 81 2.76 11.65 -8.89
CA GLY A 81 4.09 12.10 -8.52
C GLY A 81 4.55 13.36 -9.23
N LEU A 82 5.69 13.91 -8.80
CA LEU A 82 6.32 15.09 -9.38
C LEU A 82 6.76 14.87 -10.84
N ASN A 83 7.01 13.62 -11.22
CA ASN A 83 7.35 13.22 -12.59
C ASN A 83 6.13 12.89 -13.47
N GLY A 84 4.90 13.04 -12.96
CA GLY A 84 3.65 12.75 -13.68
C GLY A 84 3.20 11.28 -13.66
N ASN A 85 4.01 10.36 -13.13
CA ASN A 85 3.57 8.97 -12.91
C ASN A 85 2.49 8.92 -11.84
N SER A 86 1.64 7.89 -11.88
CA SER A 86 0.57 7.73 -10.90
C SER A 86 0.46 6.31 -10.37
N ILE A 87 0.04 6.20 -9.11
CA ILE A 87 -0.38 4.96 -8.47
C ILE A 87 -1.76 5.14 -7.83
N PHE A 88 -2.46 4.04 -7.59
CA PHE A 88 -3.76 4.05 -6.93
C PHE A 88 -3.66 3.50 -5.51
N PHE A 89 -4.13 4.30 -4.55
CA PHE A 89 -4.31 3.91 -3.16
C PHE A 89 -5.80 3.63 -2.92
N PRO A 90 -6.22 2.35 -2.89
CA PRO A 90 -7.60 2.02 -2.62
C PRO A 90 -7.94 2.40 -1.18
N ALA A 91 -9.18 2.82 -0.94
CA ALA A 91 -9.78 2.85 0.39
C ALA A 91 -10.04 1.41 0.87
N ALA A 92 -8.96 0.64 0.96
CA ALA A 92 -8.96 -0.75 1.36
C ALA A 92 -9.06 -0.82 2.87
N SER A 93 -10.13 -1.47 3.30
CA SER A 93 -10.59 -1.73 4.65
C SER A 93 -9.52 -1.81 5.74
N ILE A 94 -9.88 -1.32 6.92
CA ILE A 94 -9.13 -1.45 8.18
C ILE A 94 -9.96 -2.25 9.18
N SER A 95 -9.34 -3.11 9.98
CA SER A 95 -10.01 -3.91 11.01
C SER A 95 -9.41 -3.68 12.39
N ASP A 96 -10.22 -3.89 13.43
CA ASP A 96 -9.79 -3.78 14.82
C ASP A 96 -8.94 -4.99 15.26
N CYS A 97 -8.53 -5.02 16.53
CA CYS A 97 -7.68 -6.09 17.06
C CYS A 97 -8.34 -7.48 17.11
N ASN A 98 -9.66 -7.56 16.94
CA ASN A 98 -10.40 -8.83 16.83
C ASN A 98 -10.57 -9.27 15.37
N GLY A 99 -10.16 -8.44 14.41
CA GLY A 99 -10.34 -8.68 12.98
C GLY A 99 -11.68 -8.16 12.45
N ASP A 100 -12.47 -7.47 13.27
CA ASP A 100 -13.75 -6.92 12.86
C ASP A 100 -13.54 -5.67 12.00
N PHE A 101 -14.28 -5.59 10.89
CA PHE A 101 -14.17 -4.47 9.97
C PHE A 101 -14.65 -3.17 10.64
N MET A 102 -13.84 -2.10 10.52
CA MET A 102 -14.10 -0.83 11.18
C MET A 102 -14.94 0.11 10.30
N ASP A 103 -16.25 -0.15 10.21
CA ASP A 103 -17.21 0.70 9.49
C ASP A 103 -17.26 2.15 10.02
N ASN A 104 -17.08 2.34 11.33
CA ASN A 104 -17.27 3.63 12.00
C ASN A 104 -16.14 4.66 11.76
N LEU A 105 -15.03 4.26 11.13
CA LEU A 105 -13.95 5.16 10.74
C LEU A 105 -14.16 5.76 9.33
N GLY A 106 -15.30 5.48 8.70
CA GLY A 106 -15.64 5.94 7.34
C GLY A 106 -15.88 4.80 6.34
N GLY A 107 -16.07 3.56 6.80
CA GLY A 107 -16.42 2.40 5.98
C GLY A 107 -15.52 2.20 4.77
N ASN A 108 -16.14 1.90 3.62
CA ASN A 108 -15.50 1.72 2.30
C ASN A 108 -14.75 2.96 1.78
N ASP A 109 -14.83 4.09 2.48
CA ASP A 109 -14.17 5.34 2.10
C ASP A 109 -12.88 5.57 2.90
N THR A 110 -12.44 4.61 3.72
CA THR A 110 -11.21 4.72 4.51
C THR A 110 -10.17 3.69 4.06
N GLY A 111 -8.97 4.18 3.77
CA GLY A 111 -7.81 3.32 3.62
C GLY A 111 -6.74 3.71 4.62
N GLY A 112 -5.90 2.74 4.96
CA GLY A 112 -4.69 3.04 5.68
C GLY A 112 -3.69 1.91 5.58
N PHE A 113 -2.40 2.26 5.57
CA PHE A 113 -1.33 1.28 5.53
C PHE A 113 -0.22 1.59 6.51
N TRP A 114 0.30 0.52 7.11
CA TRP A 114 1.35 0.60 8.11
C TRP A 114 2.64 1.22 7.53
N THR A 115 3.29 2.01 8.37
CA THR A 115 4.73 2.27 8.24
C THR A 115 5.51 1.30 9.11
N SER A 116 6.83 1.27 8.98
CA SER A 116 7.73 0.58 9.92
C SER A 116 8.04 1.40 11.18
N SER A 117 7.56 2.64 11.27
CA SER A 117 7.89 3.57 12.35
C SER A 117 6.95 3.39 13.55
N SER A 118 7.54 3.35 14.76
CA SER A 118 6.83 3.19 16.02
C SER A 118 7.58 3.94 17.12
N GLU A 119 6.84 4.64 17.98
CA GLU A 119 7.41 5.44 19.09
C GLU A 119 7.38 4.70 20.43
N GLY A 120 6.81 3.49 20.48
CA GLY A 120 6.67 2.75 21.72
C GLY A 120 6.17 1.32 21.54
N PRO A 121 5.92 0.60 22.65
CA PRO A 121 5.52 -0.81 22.58
C PRO A 121 4.10 -1.01 22.06
N LYS A 122 3.20 -0.01 22.19
CA LYS A 122 1.77 -0.18 21.91
C LYS A 122 1.31 0.34 20.55
N GLU A 123 1.92 1.41 20.06
CA GLU A 123 1.43 2.17 18.91
C GLU A 123 2.48 2.26 17.80
N ALA A 124 1.99 2.38 16.57
CA ALA A 124 2.79 2.58 15.39
C ALA A 124 2.14 3.58 14.43
N TRP A 125 2.97 4.18 13.59
CA TRP A 125 2.54 5.13 12.59
C TRP A 125 1.98 4.43 11.35
N PHE A 126 0.92 4.98 10.78
CA PHE A 126 0.34 4.56 9.51
C PHE A 126 -0.12 5.78 8.72
N LEU A 127 -0.12 5.67 7.39
CA LEU A 127 -0.77 6.66 6.54
C LEU A 127 -2.26 6.34 6.50
N VAL A 128 -3.10 7.30 6.86
CA VAL A 128 -4.56 7.18 6.79
C VAL A 128 -5.10 8.11 5.73
N PHE A 129 -6.13 7.69 5.03
CA PHE A 129 -6.82 8.56 4.08
C PHE A 129 -8.30 8.21 4.02
N THR A 130 -9.09 9.27 3.88
CA THR A 130 -10.53 9.22 3.63
C THR A 130 -10.85 10.16 2.47
N MET A 131 -12.10 10.19 1.99
CA MET A 131 -12.50 11.21 1.01
C MET A 131 -12.25 12.67 1.45
N ARG A 132 -12.03 12.91 2.76
CA ARG A 132 -11.77 14.24 3.33
C ARG A 132 -10.30 14.64 3.30
N GLY A 133 -9.39 13.72 3.00
CA GLY A 133 -7.96 13.99 2.97
C GLY A 133 -7.10 12.80 3.40
N VAL A 134 -5.80 13.04 3.37
CA VAL A 134 -4.73 12.10 3.73
C VAL A 134 -3.92 12.68 4.88
N ASP A 135 -3.57 11.86 5.88
CA ASP A 135 -2.73 12.27 7.00
C ASP A 135 -1.91 11.11 7.57
N MET A 136 -0.92 11.42 8.41
CA MET A 136 -0.24 10.46 9.26
C MET A 136 -0.93 10.36 10.60
N ALA A 137 -1.12 9.13 11.09
CA ALA A 137 -1.76 8.87 12.37
C ALA A 137 -1.08 7.73 13.11
N GLU A 138 -1.34 7.66 14.42
CA GLU A 138 -0.92 6.55 15.26
C GLU A 138 -2.10 5.61 15.54
N SER A 139 -1.78 4.33 15.69
CA SER A 139 -2.76 3.31 16.04
C SER A 139 -2.10 2.22 16.86
N GLU A 140 -2.91 1.56 17.69
CA GLU A 140 -2.50 0.33 18.35
C GLU A 140 -2.02 -0.71 17.34
N LYS A 141 -0.90 -1.35 17.65
CA LYS A 141 -0.21 -2.33 16.78
C LYS A 141 -1.05 -3.57 16.45
N CYS A 142 -2.07 -3.87 17.25
CA CYS A 142 -2.94 -5.02 17.02
C CYS A 142 -4.00 -4.80 15.94
N PHE A 143 -4.24 -3.55 15.49
CA PHE A 143 -5.15 -3.29 14.38
C PHE A 143 -4.63 -3.88 13.08
N TRP A 144 -5.54 -4.34 12.23
CA TRP A 144 -5.20 -4.93 10.95
C TRP A 144 -5.38 -3.89 9.84
N ARG A 145 -4.33 -3.66 9.06
CA ARG A 145 -4.29 -2.64 8.01
C ARG A 145 -3.63 -3.18 6.76
N SER A 146 -3.86 -2.50 5.63
CA SER A 146 -3.17 -2.80 4.39
C SER A 146 -1.66 -2.54 4.53
N VAL A 147 -0.87 -3.08 3.61
CA VAL A 147 0.55 -2.77 3.46
C VAL A 147 0.82 -2.30 2.04
N ARG A 148 1.61 -1.23 1.89
CA ARG A 148 2.12 -0.74 0.61
C ARG A 148 3.64 -0.71 0.67
N LEU A 149 4.29 -1.61 -0.06
CA LEU A 149 5.74 -1.71 -0.01
C LEU A 149 6.44 -0.57 -0.75
N VAL A 150 7.68 -0.32 -0.34
CA VAL A 150 8.62 0.60 -0.97
C VAL A 150 9.91 -0.12 -1.40
N GLN A 151 10.56 0.49 -2.38
CA GLN A 151 11.93 0.19 -2.79
C GLN A 151 12.77 1.43 -2.56
N ASN A 152 13.76 1.31 -1.67
CA ASN A 152 14.74 2.34 -1.39
C ASN A 152 15.74 2.46 -2.57
N PRO A 153 16.34 3.65 -2.78
CA PRO A 153 17.34 3.87 -3.83
C PRO A 153 18.58 2.99 -3.71
#